data_AF-A0A945XY99-F1
#
_entry.id   AF-A0A945XY99-F1
#
_cell.length_a   1.000
_cell.length_b   1.000
_cell.length_c   1.000
_cell.angle_alpha   90.00
_cell.angle_beta   90.00
_cell.angle_gamma   90.00
#
_symmetry.space_group_name_H-M   'P 1'
#
loop_
_entity.id
_entity.type
_entity.pdbx_description
1 polymer ?
#
loop_
_entity_poly.entity_id
_entity_poly.type
_entity_poly.pdbx_seq_one_letter_code
_entity_poly.pdbx_strand_id
1 'polypeptide(L)' 'IVARLGKAVGLTISAHYLRHTAITLALELGEPLQKVQSYARHASANTTIRYFHDRQLLEKNPTDSLPMI' A
#
# COMPACT_ATOMS: atom_id res chain seq x y z
N ILE A 1 4.76 -21.39 2.18
CA ILE A 1 3.27 -21.56 2.24
C ILE A 1 2.57 -20.64 1.24
N VAL A 2 2.69 -19.31 1.36
CA VAL A 2 2.00 -18.34 0.47
C VAL A 2 2.23 -18.61 -1.01
N ALA A 3 3.48 -18.74 -1.46
CA ALA A 3 3.78 -19.00 -2.88
C ALA A 3 3.16 -20.31 -3.41
N ARG A 4 3.11 -21.36 -2.57
CA ARG A 4 2.47 -22.64 -2.90
C ARG A 4 0.95 -22.47 -3.07
N LEU A 5 0.31 -21.74 -2.16
CA LEU A 5 -1.14 -21.46 -2.24
C LEU A 5 -1.46 -20.54 -3.42
N GLY A 6 -0.63 -19.52 -3.68
CA GLY A 6 -0.74 -18.66 -4.84
C GLY A 6 -0.74 -19.46 -6.14
N LYS A 7 0.25 -20.36 -6.31
CA LYS A 7 0.31 -21.25 -7.48
C LYS A 7 -0.95 -22.10 -7.65
N ALA A 8 -1.54 -22.59 -6.55
CA ALA A 8 -2.75 -23.40 -6.59
C ALA A 8 -3.98 -22.63 -7.08
N VAL A 9 -3.99 -21.30 -6.96
CA VAL A 9 -5.06 -20.41 -7.45
C VAL A 9 -4.64 -19.59 -8.69
N GLY A 10 -3.54 -19.95 -9.35
CA GLY A 10 -3.06 -19.27 -10.56
C GLY A 10 -2.40 -17.90 -10.33
N LEU A 11 -1.96 -17.59 -9.11
CA LEU A 11 -1.32 -16.32 -8.75
C LEU A 11 0.17 -16.47 -8.42
N THR A 12 0.99 -15.57 -8.95
CA THR A 12 2.42 -15.44 -8.58
C THR A 12 2.55 -14.41 -7.46
N ILE A 13 2.49 -14.87 -6.21
CA ILE A 13 2.57 -14.00 -5.02
C ILE A 13 3.56 -14.52 -3.98
N SER A 14 4.06 -13.61 -3.16
CA SER A 14 4.90 -13.92 -2.00
C SER A 14 4.28 -13.38 -0.71
N ALA A 15 4.78 -13.84 0.44
CA ALA A 15 4.36 -13.30 1.73
C ALA A 15 4.62 -11.78 1.83
N HIS A 16 5.67 -11.30 1.17
CA HIS A 16 5.98 -9.86 1.14
C HIS A 16 4.85 -9.07 0.47
N TYR A 17 4.20 -9.61 -0.57
CA TYR A 17 3.14 -8.91 -1.29
C TYR A 17 1.91 -8.73 -0.40
N LEU A 18 1.54 -9.77 0.36
CA LEU A 18 0.44 -9.67 1.33
C LEU A 18 0.73 -8.64 2.43
N ARG A 19 1.99 -8.53 2.85
CA ARG A 19 2.43 -7.50 3.79
C ARG A 19 2.27 -6.10 3.21
N HIS A 20 2.64 -5.89 1.94
CA HIS A 20 2.39 -4.62 1.24
C HIS A 20 0.89 -4.31 1.24
N THR A 21 0.05 -5.27 0.82
CA THR A 21 -1.41 -5.12 0.79
C THR A 21 -1.99 -4.75 2.15
N ALA A 22 -1.55 -5.40 3.23
CA ALA A 22 -2.02 -5.08 4.59
C ALA A 22 -1.68 -3.65 5.02
N ILE A 23 -0.48 -3.16 4.68
CA ILE A 23 -0.05 -1.79 4.97
C ILE A 23 -0.90 -0.78 4.18
N THR A 24 -1.08 -1.01 2.87
CA THR A 24 -1.90 -0.13 2.03
C THR A 24 -3.34 -0.06 2.54
N LEU A 25 -3.98 -1.21 2.79
CA LEU A 25 -5.37 -1.27 3.26
C LEU A 25 -5.56 -0.59 4.62
N ALA A 26 -4.61 -0.73 5.55
CA ALA A 26 -4.70 -0.05 6.84
C ALA A 26 -4.74 1.48 6.67
N LEU A 27 -3.88 2.02 5.79
CA LEU A 27 -3.87 3.46 5.50
C LEU A 27 -5.15 3.90 4.77
N GLU A 28 -5.65 3.09 3.84
CA GLU A 28 -6.92 3.35 3.12
C GLU A 28 -8.13 3.41 4.06
N LEU A 29 -8.15 2.55 5.07
CA LEU A 29 -9.18 2.54 6.10
C LEU A 29 -9.03 3.69 7.11
N GLY A 30 -8.06 4.58 6.90
CA GLY A 30 -7.86 5.79 7.72
C GLY A 30 -7.07 5.55 9.01
N GLU A 31 -6.36 4.43 9.14
CA GLU A 31 -5.53 4.19 10.33
C GLU A 31 -4.36 5.19 10.41
N PRO A 32 -4.01 5.68 11.61
CA PRO A 32 -2.92 6.61 11.78
C PRO A 32 -1.58 6.06 11.28
N LEU A 33 -0.79 6.90 10.59
CA LEU A 33 0.51 6.53 10.01
C LEU A 33 1.45 5.86 11.03
N GLN A 34 1.50 6.37 12.27
CA GLN A 34 2.35 5.84 13.35
C GLN A 34 1.92 4.44 13.78
N LYS A 35 0.60 4.17 13.80
CA LYS A 35 0.05 2.84 14.11
C LYS A 35 0.40 1.85 13.01
N VAL A 36 0.25 2.24 11.75
CA VAL A 36 0.64 1.41 10.60
C VAL A 36 2.16 1.18 10.56
N GLN A 37 2.97 2.21 10.86
CA GLN A 37 4.43 2.09 10.95
C GLN A 37 4.84 1.09 12.04
N SER A 38 4.21 1.15 13.22
CA SER A 38 4.45 0.24 14.33
C SER A 38 4.06 -1.20 13.97
N TYR A 39 2.86 -1.39 13.39
CA TYR A 39 2.41 -2.67 12.84
C TYR A 39 3.40 -3.25 11.82
N ALA A 40 3.88 -2.40 10.91
CA ALA A 40 4.86 -2.78 9.93
C ALA A 40 6.27 -3.00 10.54
N ARG A 41 6.59 -2.46 11.71
CA ARG A 41 7.98 -2.44 12.25
C ARG A 41 8.95 -1.72 11.32
N HIS A 42 8.49 -0.65 10.67
CA HIS A 42 9.37 0.18 9.85
C HIS A 42 10.20 1.10 10.74
N ALA A 43 11.52 1.06 10.54
CA ALA A 43 12.45 1.93 11.26
C ALA A 43 12.26 3.42 10.93
N SER A 44 11.75 3.72 9.73
CA SER A 44 11.50 5.09 9.27
C SER A 44 10.05 5.25 8.79
N ALA A 45 9.42 6.36 9.20
CA ALA A 45 8.10 6.77 8.71
C ALA A 45 8.07 6.90 7.18
N ASN A 46 9.18 7.30 6.55
CA ASN A 46 9.29 7.42 5.09
C ASN A 46 9.01 6.10 4.37
N THR A 47 9.31 4.96 4.99
CA THR A 47 9.00 3.63 4.42
C THR A 47 7.50 3.38 4.41
N THR A 48 6.76 3.89 5.39
CA THR A 48 5.29 3.78 5.47
C THR A 48 4.59 4.82 4.61
N ILE A 49 5.12 6.05 4.54
CA ILE A 49 4.53 7.17 3.78
C ILE A 49 4.42 6.86 2.29
N ARG A 50 5.36 6.08 1.72
CA ARG A 50 5.31 5.68 0.31
C ARG A 50 3.94 5.11 -0.11
N TYR A 51 3.35 4.25 0.74
CA TYR A 51 2.06 3.63 0.48
C TYR A 51 0.89 4.63 0.44
N PHE A 52 1.03 5.77 1.11
CA PHE A 52 0.06 6.85 1.09
C PHE A 52 0.21 7.73 -0.17
N HIS A 53 1.45 8.07 -0.54
CA HIS A 53 1.74 8.93 -1.70
C HIS A 53 1.44 8.24 -3.03
N ASP A 54 1.81 6.97 -3.18
CA ASP A 54 1.58 6.22 -4.42
C ASP A 54 0.08 6.20 -4.78
N ARG A 55 -0.82 6.21 -3.78
CA ARG A 55 -2.26 6.36 -4.00
C ARG A 55 -2.70 7.77 -4.38
N GLN A 56 -2.20 8.81 -3.72
CA GLN A 56 -2.56 10.19 -4.08
C GLN A 56 -2.19 10.52 -5.53
N LEU A 57 -1.04 10.00 -5.99
CA LEU A 57 -0.60 10.13 -7.38
C LEU A 57 -1.55 9.43 -8.38
N LEU A 58 -2.17 8.32 -7.99
CA LEU A 58 -3.06 7.53 -8.86
C LEU A 58 -4.51 8.04 -8.88
N GLU A 59 -5.03 8.57 -7.77
CA GLU A 59 -6.47 8.89 -7.63
C GLU A 59 -6.78 10.38 -7.54
N LYS A 60 -5.78 11.21 -7.22
CA LYS A 60 -5.97 12.64 -6.96
C LYS A 60 -4.80 13.41 -7.56
N ASN A 61 -4.48 13.13 -8.82
CA ASN A 61 -3.51 13.97 -9.51
C ASN A 61 -4.11 15.39 -9.59
N PRO A 62 -3.44 16.43 -9.05
CA PRO A 62 -3.95 17.79 -9.08
C PRO A 62 -4.27 18.27 -10.51
N THR A 63 -3.61 17.67 -11.50
CA THR A 63 -3.81 17.94 -12.93
C THR A 63 -5.18 17.47 -13.43
N ASP A 64 -5.77 16.43 -12.84
CA ASP A 64 -7.08 15.90 -13.25
C ASP A 64 -8.23 16.90 -13.00
N SER A 65 -8.00 17.87 -12.11
CA SER A 65 -8.97 18.93 -11.80
C SER A 65 -8.81 20.17 -12.69
N LEU A 66 -7.79 20.20 -13.57
CA LEU A 66 -7.58 21.33 -14.46
C LEU A 66 -8.56 21.26 -15.63
N PRO A 67 -9.19 22.39 -16.03
CA PRO A 67 -9.99 22.42 -17.24
C PRO A 67 -9.09 22.12 -18.44
N MET A 68 -9.48 21.12 -19.23
CA MET A 68 -8.84 20.82 -20.50
C MET A 68 -9.08 22.01 -21.44
N ILE A 69 -8.00 22.76 -21.68
CA ILE A 69 -7.93 23.85 -22.67
C ILE A 69 -7.78 23.30 -24.08
#